data_AF-A0A8B6FKL0-F1
#
_entry.id   AF-A0A8B6FKL0-F1
#
_cell.length_a   1.000
_cell.length_b   1.000
_cell.length_c   1.000
_cell.angle_alpha   90.00
_cell.angle_beta   90.00
_cell.angle_gamma   90.00
#
_symmetry.space_group_name_H-M   'P 1'
#
loop_
_entity.id
_entity.type
_entity.pdbx_description
1 polymer ?
#
loop_
_entity_poly.entity_id
_entity_poly.type
_entity_poly.pdbx_seq_one_letter_code
_entity_poly.pdbx_strand_id
1 'polypeptide(L)'
;MDYVYRLLRPEENYANGIKAKNPNSPTSVFRHVLDGSYYRSTSRYISTCGSLHALREFAQKSRSPGHVIKIQIDALPDDVEIIDLRDYHERMEYIENTDDEDEIRKFNNFANKFEEVLLSGYIPASCIQRV
;
A
#
# COMPACT_ATOMS: atom_id res chain seq x y z
N MET A 1 -16.85 -9.70 0.71
CA MET A 1 -15.71 -9.66 -0.23
C MET A 1 -15.14 -8.26 -0.14
N ASP A 2 -14.13 -8.12 0.69
CA ASP A 2 -13.38 -6.88 0.82
C ASP A 2 -12.26 -6.82 -0.24
N TYR A 3 -12.06 -5.63 -0.80
CA TYR A 3 -11.09 -5.39 -1.87
C TYR A 3 -10.28 -4.14 -1.58
N VAL A 4 -9.00 -4.20 -1.91
CA VAL A 4 -8.15 -3.01 -2.05
C VAL A 4 -7.74 -2.81 -3.49
N TYR A 5 -7.38 -1.59 -3.82
CA TYR A 5 -7.10 -1.14 -5.17
C TYR A 5 -5.64 -0.72 -5.29
N ARG A 6 -5.02 -1.02 -6.42
CA ARG A 6 -3.62 -0.67 -6.66
C ARG A 6 -3.40 -0.21 -8.10
N LEU A 7 -2.56 0.81 -8.22
CA LEU A 7 -2.00 1.23 -9.50
C LEU A 7 -0.71 0.44 -9.71
N LEU A 8 -0.67 -0.40 -10.74
CA LEU A 8 0.52 -1.15 -11.08
C LEU A 8 1.65 -0.22 -11.52
N ARG A 9 2.87 -0.60 -11.16
CA ARG A 9 4.08 0.02 -11.72
C ARG A 9 4.33 -0.51 -13.13
N PRO A 10 5.10 0.20 -13.99
CA PRO A 10 5.38 -0.23 -15.34
C PRO A 10 5.98 -1.64 -15.45
N GLU A 11 6.77 -2.04 -14.46
CA GLU A 11 7.42 -3.37 -14.39
C GLU A 11 6.55 -4.47 -13.76
N GLU A 12 5.41 -4.12 -13.17
CA GLU A 12 4.53 -5.09 -12.51
C GLU A 12 3.56 -5.73 -13.51
N ASN A 13 3.39 -7.06 -13.41
CA ASN A 13 2.44 -7.81 -14.22
C ASN A 13 1.51 -8.63 -13.31
N TYR A 14 0.24 -8.26 -13.25
CA TYR A 14 -0.76 -8.91 -12.42
C TYR A 14 -0.92 -10.42 -12.71
N ALA A 15 -0.64 -10.87 -13.94
CA ALA A 15 -0.73 -12.28 -14.29
C ALA A 15 0.30 -13.15 -13.56
N ASN A 16 1.39 -12.53 -13.09
CA ASN A 16 2.46 -13.20 -12.32
C ASN A 16 2.33 -12.98 -10.81
N GLY A 17 1.23 -12.38 -10.35
CA GLY A 17 1.11 -11.90 -8.98
C GLY A 17 1.93 -10.62 -8.73
N ILE A 18 1.89 -10.14 -7.49
CA ILE A 18 2.58 -8.91 -7.07
C ILE A 18 3.46 -9.23 -5.87
N LYS A 19 4.68 -8.70 -5.88
CA LYS A 19 5.62 -8.79 -4.75
C LYS A 19 6.15 -7.40 -4.40
N ALA A 20 6.56 -7.24 -3.15
CA ALA A 20 7.27 -6.04 -2.73
C ALA A 20 8.58 -5.84 -3.50
N LYS A 21 9.07 -4.60 -3.57
CA LYS A 21 10.34 -4.30 -4.28
C LYS A 21 11.53 -4.97 -3.61
N ASN A 22 11.53 -4.97 -2.27
CA ASN A 22 12.52 -5.66 -1.46
C ASN A 22 11.82 -6.30 -0.25
N PRO A 23 11.45 -7.59 -0.34
CA PRO A 23 10.78 -8.30 0.76
C PRO A 23 11.54 -8.27 2.09
N ASN A 24 12.87 -8.12 2.05
CA ASN A 24 13.73 -8.10 3.24
C ASN A 24 14.05 -6.68 3.74
N SER A 25 13.32 -5.67 3.26
CA SER A 25 13.60 -4.29 3.65
C SER A 25 13.32 -4.05 5.14
N PRO A 26 14.23 -3.38 5.87
CA PRO A 26 14.01 -2.99 7.25
C PRO A 26 13.16 -1.72 7.39
N THR A 27 12.69 -1.13 6.28
CA THR A 27 11.85 0.07 6.31
C THR A 27 10.59 -0.17 7.14
N SER A 28 10.33 0.70 8.12
CA SER A 28 9.12 0.68 8.94
C SER A 28 7.88 1.11 8.14
N VAL A 29 6.70 0.80 8.67
CA VAL A 29 5.42 1.29 8.11
C VAL A 29 5.41 2.83 8.09
N PHE A 30 5.81 3.46 9.19
CA PHE A 30 5.89 4.92 9.31
C PHE A 30 6.69 5.54 8.17
N ARG A 31 7.94 5.06 7.99
CA ARG A 31 8.84 5.58 6.98
C ARG A 31 8.34 5.29 5.56
N HIS A 32 7.80 4.10 5.32
CA HIS A 32 7.20 3.73 4.03
C HIS A 32 6.09 4.71 3.63
N VAL A 33 5.17 5.01 4.54
CA VAL A 33 4.06 5.94 4.27
C VAL A 33 4.56 7.37 4.08
N LEU A 34 5.52 7.83 4.87
CA LEU A 34 6.09 9.19 4.76
C LEU A 34 6.87 9.43 3.47
N ASP A 35 7.62 8.43 3.02
CA ASP A 35 8.32 8.44 1.73
C ASP A 35 7.32 8.37 0.57
N GLY A 36 6.13 7.80 0.82
CA GLY A 36 5.08 7.62 -0.16
C GLY A 36 5.54 6.78 -1.35
N SER A 37 4.94 7.06 -2.51
CA SER A 37 5.26 6.38 -3.77
C SER A 37 6.58 6.80 -4.41
N TYR A 38 7.57 7.24 -3.62
CA TYR A 38 8.89 7.55 -4.14
C TYR A 38 9.47 6.29 -4.82
N TYR A 39 9.71 6.38 -6.13
CA TYR A 39 10.13 5.25 -6.97
C TYR A 39 11.37 4.53 -6.42
N ARG A 40 12.20 5.20 -5.62
CA ARG A 40 13.42 4.65 -5.01
C ARG A 40 13.25 3.98 -3.65
N SER A 41 12.09 4.07 -3.00
CA SER A 41 11.89 3.35 -1.73
C SER A 41 11.87 1.86 -2.02
N THR A 42 12.85 1.12 -1.50
CA THR A 42 12.95 -0.34 -1.57
C THR A 42 12.24 -0.94 -0.36
N SER A 43 10.92 -0.75 -0.29
CA SER A 43 10.12 -1.24 0.84
C SER A 43 9.69 -2.70 0.68
N ARG A 44 9.43 -3.36 1.83
CA ARG A 44 8.79 -4.67 1.94
C ARG A 44 7.27 -4.61 1.78
N TYR A 45 6.69 -3.42 1.77
CA TYR A 45 5.25 -3.20 1.68
C TYR A 45 4.80 -2.90 0.25
N ILE A 46 3.61 -3.40 -0.07
CA ILE A 46 2.87 -3.18 -1.30
C ILE A 46 1.75 -2.21 -0.96
N SER A 47 1.90 -0.93 -1.34
CA SER A 47 0.85 0.08 -1.15
C SER A 47 -0.41 -0.23 -1.94
N THR A 48 -1.55 -0.10 -1.28
CA THR A 48 -2.88 -0.18 -1.89
C THR A 48 -3.79 0.90 -1.29
N CYS A 49 -4.90 1.20 -1.97
CA CYS A 49 -5.94 2.10 -1.52
C CYS A 49 -7.20 1.31 -1.15
N GLY A 50 -7.86 1.69 -0.06
CA GLY A 50 -9.13 1.08 0.38
C GLY A 50 -10.28 1.27 -0.60
N SER A 51 -10.23 2.29 -1.46
CA SER A 51 -11.26 2.54 -2.48
C SER A 51 -10.70 2.93 -3.84
N LEU A 52 -11.51 2.69 -4.87
CA LEU A 52 -11.23 3.14 -6.23
C LEU A 52 -11.18 4.67 -6.33
N HIS A 53 -11.90 5.39 -5.46
CA HIS A 53 -11.88 6.85 -5.40
C HIS A 53 -10.50 7.35 -4.95
N ALA A 54 -10.01 6.86 -3.80
CA ALA A 54 -8.67 7.15 -3.30
C ALA A 54 -7.58 6.79 -4.34
N LEU A 55 -7.73 5.65 -5.02
CA LEU A 55 -6.80 5.27 -6.09
C LEU A 55 -6.81 6.26 -7.26
N ARG A 56 -7.99 6.73 -7.69
CA ARG A 56 -8.09 7.70 -8.79
C ARG A 56 -7.41 9.02 -8.42
N GLU A 57 -7.57 9.49 -7.18
CA GLU A 57 -6.81 10.65 -6.69
C GLU A 57 -5.29 10.42 -6.71
N PHE A 58 -4.85 9.23 -6.31
CA PHE A 58 -3.45 8.84 -6.37
C PHE A 58 -2.93 8.82 -7.82
N ALA A 59 -3.68 8.20 -8.74
CA ALA A 59 -3.32 8.07 -10.14
C ALA A 59 -3.18 9.42 -10.86
N GLN A 60 -4.02 10.42 -10.53
CA GLN A 60 -3.89 11.78 -11.06
C GLN A 60 -2.57 12.47 -10.70
N LYS A 61 -1.94 12.04 -9.59
CA LYS A 61 -0.63 12.55 -9.15
C LYS A 61 0.55 11.72 -9.66
N SER A 62 0.27 10.54 -10.22
CA SER A 62 1.29 9.68 -10.79
C SER A 62 1.74 10.24 -12.14
N ARG A 63 3.06 10.28 -12.36
CA ARG A 63 3.66 10.67 -13.65
C ARG A 63 3.53 9.58 -14.72
N SER A 64 3.18 8.36 -14.32
CA SER A 64 2.98 7.23 -15.21
C SER A 64 1.78 6.42 -14.71
N PRO A 65 0.57 6.66 -15.26
CA PRO A 65 -0.60 5.89 -14.87
C PRO A 65 -0.45 4.47 -15.42
N GLY A 66 -0.15 3.51 -14.55
CA GLY A 66 -0.18 2.09 -14.89
C GLY A 66 -1.60 1.52 -14.92
N HIS A 67 -1.70 0.19 -15.04
CA HIS A 67 -2.99 -0.48 -14.96
C HIS A 67 -3.56 -0.45 -13.54
N VAL A 68 -4.87 -0.31 -13.43
CA VAL A 68 -5.58 -0.46 -12.16
C VAL A 68 -5.95 -1.92 -11.95
N ILE A 69 -5.68 -2.42 -10.75
CA ILE A 69 -6.13 -3.72 -10.28
C ILE A 69 -6.90 -3.55 -8.98
N LYS A 70 -7.73 -4.53 -8.67
CA LYS A 70 -8.26 -4.78 -7.33
C LYS A 70 -7.77 -6.13 -6.83
N ILE A 71 -7.52 -6.23 -5.54
CA ILE A 71 -6.99 -7.40 -4.84
C ILE A 71 -8.04 -7.81 -3.81
N GLN A 72 -8.47 -9.07 -3.85
CA GLN A 72 -9.43 -9.61 -2.89
C GLN A 72 -8.70 -9.96 -1.59
N ILE A 73 -8.97 -9.19 -0.54
CA ILE A 73 -8.28 -9.33 0.76
C ILE A 73 -8.63 -10.66 1.42
N ASP A 74 -9.92 -11.01 1.44
CA ASP A 74 -10.44 -12.23 2.06
C ASP A 74 -9.92 -13.54 1.41
N ALA A 75 -9.21 -13.45 0.28
CA ALA A 75 -8.65 -14.59 -0.44
C ALA A 75 -7.11 -14.62 -0.41
N LEU A 76 -6.48 -13.72 0.37
CA LEU A 76 -5.04 -13.70 0.51
C LEU A 76 -4.56 -14.91 1.32
N PRO A 77 -3.39 -15.48 0.98
CA PRO A 77 -2.73 -16.48 1.81
C PRO A 77 -2.42 -15.98 3.23
N ASP A 78 -2.38 -16.88 4.21
CA ASP A 78 -2.09 -16.56 5.62
C ASP A 78 -0.70 -15.95 5.86
N ASP A 79 0.24 -16.14 4.93
CA ASP A 79 1.59 -15.56 4.99
C ASP A 79 1.68 -14.14 4.42
N VAL A 80 0.54 -13.58 3.96
CA VAL A 80 0.42 -12.17 3.58
C VAL A 80 -0.02 -11.38 4.80
N GLU A 81 0.86 -10.51 5.29
CA GLU A 81 0.53 -9.54 6.33
C GLU A 81 -0.33 -8.43 5.72
N ILE A 82 -1.39 -8.06 6.43
CA ILE A 82 -2.33 -7.01 6.05
C ILE A 82 -2.28 -5.97 7.16
N ILE A 83 -1.94 -4.74 6.79
CA ILE A 83 -1.86 -3.61 7.72
C ILE A 83 -2.87 -2.56 7.27
N ASP A 84 -3.96 -2.42 8.01
CA ASP A 84 -5.08 -1.56 7.66
C ASP A 84 -4.96 -0.18 8.32
N LEU A 85 -4.25 0.72 7.66
CA LEU A 85 -4.07 2.09 8.14
C LEU A 85 -5.32 2.96 7.97
N ARG A 86 -6.49 2.40 7.61
CA ARG A 86 -7.78 3.08 7.77
C ARG A 86 -8.20 3.06 9.24
N ASP A 87 -7.83 2.02 9.97
CA ASP A 87 -8.07 1.91 11.40
C ASP A 87 -7.16 2.87 12.19
N TYR A 88 -7.77 3.65 13.07
CA TYR A 88 -7.03 4.62 13.87
C TYR A 88 -6.10 3.94 14.90
N HIS A 89 -6.57 2.89 15.57
CA HIS A 89 -5.79 2.18 16.58
C HIS A 89 -4.57 1.52 15.93
N GLU A 90 -4.77 0.86 14.78
CA GLU A 90 -3.66 0.26 14.03
C GLU A 90 -2.65 1.32 13.58
N ARG A 91 -3.11 2.48 13.06
CA ARG A 91 -2.20 3.59 12.71
C ARG A 91 -1.33 4.05 13.89
N MET A 92 -1.89 4.11 15.10
CA MET A 92 -1.17 4.58 16.28
C MET A 92 -0.05 3.61 16.70
N GLU A 93 -0.15 2.32 16.39
CA GLU A 93 0.92 1.34 16.65
C GLU A 93 2.16 1.57 15.78
N TYR A 94 1.97 2.18 14.60
CA TYR A 94 3.04 2.44 13.64
C TYR A 94 3.57 3.86 13.67
N ILE A 95 3.04 4.74 14.52
CA ILE A 95 3.74 5.97 14.84
C ILE A 95 4.95 5.54 15.67
N GLU A 96 6.15 5.69 15.09
CA GLU A 96 7.39 5.44 15.82
C GLU A 96 7.41 6.29 17.11
N ASN A 97 8.25 5.96 18.09
CA ASN A 97 8.48 6.81 19.28
C ASN A 97 9.17 8.13 18.88
N THR A 98 8.57 8.87 17.98
CA THR A 98 8.95 10.18 17.47
C THR A 98 8.02 11.20 18.10
N ASP A 99 8.60 12.29 18.55
CA ASP A 99 7.86 13.46 19.04
C ASP A 99 7.69 14.51 17.90
N ASP A 100 8.05 14.17 16.66
CA ASP A 100 7.89 15.05 15.51
C ASP A 100 6.41 15.08 15.05
N GLU A 101 5.68 16.08 15.57
CA GLU A 101 4.26 16.30 15.26
C GLU A 101 4.00 16.50 13.76
N ASP A 102 4.95 17.05 13.00
CA ASP A 102 4.79 17.29 11.57
C ASP A 102 4.87 15.99 10.77
N GLU A 103 5.79 15.09 11.13
CA GLU A 103 5.84 13.74 10.55
C GLU A 103 4.60 12.93 10.92
N ILE A 104 4.17 12.95 12.18
CA ILE A 104 2.93 12.28 12.62
C ILE A 104 1.72 12.77 11.84
N ARG A 105 1.58 14.10 11.71
CA ARG A 105 0.49 14.71 10.93
C ARG A 105 0.57 14.30 9.47
N LYS A 106 1.76 14.26 8.88
CA LYS A 106 1.96 13.87 7.48
C LYS A 106 1.64 12.38 7.25
N PHE A 107 2.07 11.50 8.15
CA PHE A 107 1.74 10.07 8.14
C PHE A 107 0.23 9.86 8.14
N ASN A 108 -0.46 10.47 9.10
CA ASN A 108 -1.91 10.39 9.21
C ASN A 108 -2.61 10.96 7.98
N ASN A 109 -2.13 12.07 7.44
CA ASN A 109 -2.71 12.67 6.24
C ASN A 109 -2.59 11.76 5.02
N PHE A 110 -1.46 11.09 4.81
CA PHE A 110 -1.30 10.17 3.69
C PHE A 110 -2.13 8.90 3.86
N ALA A 111 -2.05 8.27 5.03
CA ALA A 111 -2.83 7.07 5.33
C ALA A 111 -4.34 7.32 5.14
N ASN A 112 -4.87 8.42 5.68
CA ASN A 112 -6.28 8.76 5.52
C ASN A 112 -6.63 9.13 4.07
N LYS A 113 -5.80 9.95 3.42
CA LYS A 113 -6.10 10.45 2.07
C LYS A 113 -6.20 9.33 1.05
N PHE A 114 -5.34 8.34 1.15
CA PHE A 114 -5.30 7.23 0.21
C PHE A 114 -6.01 5.97 0.73
N GLU A 115 -6.64 6.06 1.91
CA GLU A 115 -7.23 4.93 2.62
C GLU A 115 -6.24 3.76 2.64
N GLU A 116 -5.00 4.04 3.05
CA GLU A 116 -3.87 3.15 2.78
C GLU A 116 -4.03 1.82 3.51
N VAL A 117 -3.92 0.74 2.74
CA VAL A 117 -3.78 -0.62 3.26
C VAL A 117 -2.47 -1.16 2.70
N LEU A 118 -1.57 -1.62 3.58
CA LEU A 118 -0.29 -2.17 3.18
C LEU A 118 -0.37 -3.69 3.21
N LEU A 119 0.16 -4.32 2.17
CA LEU A 119 0.33 -5.77 2.12
C LEU A 119 1.82 -6.11 2.15
N SER A 120 2.21 -7.20 2.78
CA SER A 120 3.59 -7.72 2.73
C SER A 120 3.62 -9.18 2.26
N GLY A 121 4.74 -9.64 1.70
CA GLY A 121 4.86 -10.97 1.10
C GLY A 121 4.55 -11.02 -0.41
N TYR A 122 3.92 -12.10 -0.86
CA TYR A 122 3.57 -12.33 -2.27
C TYR A 122 2.06 -12.43 -2.44
N ILE A 123 1.50 -11.61 -3.33
CA ILE A 123 0.08 -11.60 -3.69
C ILE A 123 -0.12 -12.49 -4.92
N PRO A 124 -0.79 -13.65 -4.80
CA PRO A 124 -1.02 -14.53 -5.94
C PRO A 124 -1.91 -13.89 -7.01
N ALA A 125 -1.67 -14.21 -8.27
CA ALA A 125 -2.48 -13.74 -9.40
C ALA A 125 -3.98 -14.11 -9.27
N SER A 126 -4.28 -15.23 -8.61
CA SER A 126 -5.66 -15.68 -8.34
C SER A 126 -6.45 -14.72 -7.45
N CYS A 127 -5.77 -13.88 -6.67
CA CYS A 127 -6.39 -12.88 -5.78
C CYS A 127 -6.59 -11.54 -6.49
N ILE A 128 -6.16 -11.39 -7.76
CA ILE A 128 -6.08 -10.12 -8.47
C ILE A 128 -7.05 -10.08 -9.65
N GLN A 129 -7.77 -8.98 -9.78
CA GLN A 129 -8.66 -8.71 -10.91
C GLN A 129 -8.34 -7.34 -11.52
N ARG A 130 -8.39 -7.23 -12.85
CA ARG A 130 -8.34 -5.93 -13.52
C ARG A 130 -9.66 -5.19 -13.31
N VAL A 131 -9.57 -3.87 -13.20
CA VAL A 131 -10.72 -2.96 -13.14
C VAL A 131 -10.91 -2.29 -14.49
#